data_AF-A0A968QEI4-F1
#
_entry.id   AF-A0A968QEI4-F1
#
_cell.length_a   1.000
_cell.length_b   1.000
_cell.length_c   1.000
_cell.angle_alpha   90.00
_cell.angle_beta   90.00
_cell.angle_gamma   90.00
#
_symmetry.space_group_name_H-M   'P 1'
#
loop_
_entity.id
_entity.type
_entity.pdbx_description
1 polymer ?
#
loop_
_entity_poly.entity_id
_entity_poly.type
_entity_poly.pdbx_seq_one_letter_code
_entity_poly.pdbx_strand_id
1 'polypeptide(L)'
;MTNQQQSIMDLELGQFNSDSNKKKSFNLKNKATFLAIAIGTIPVLITGATGYYFANKSITKEIITSQETQASEVQDKIGRFMQERLGDIQVLTGLEAFTNPAKSTQTEKVDLLERIEKAYGVYDSIAVFDIKGNVNCSNRQRKKNLIITLIVLIFRQL
;
A
#
# COMPACT_ATOMS: atom_id res chain seq x y z
N MET A 1 19.61 10.45 -87.99
CA MET A 1 18.64 11.49 -87.57
C MET A 1 18.89 11.81 -86.10
N THR A 2 19.39 13.03 -85.85
CA THR A 2 19.16 13.86 -84.64
C THR A 2 19.28 13.16 -83.29
N ASN A 3 20.43 13.20 -82.60
CA ASN A 3 21.09 14.38 -82.02
C ASN A 3 20.25 15.12 -80.96
N GLN A 4 19.96 14.45 -79.84
CA GLN A 4 19.57 15.08 -78.56
C GLN A 4 20.13 14.38 -77.31
N GLN A 5 21.10 13.47 -77.44
CA GLN A 5 21.77 12.80 -76.30
C GLN A 5 23.07 13.49 -75.85
N GLN A 6 23.38 14.69 -76.38
CA GLN A 6 24.61 15.44 -76.06
C GLN A 6 24.29 16.87 -75.55
N SER A 7 23.46 16.97 -74.52
CA SER A 7 23.47 18.13 -73.62
C SER A 7 23.13 17.69 -72.20
N ILE A 8 23.73 16.58 -71.80
CA ILE A 8 23.90 16.19 -70.41
C ILE A 8 25.38 16.46 -70.14
N MET A 9 25.68 17.31 -69.15
CA MET A 9 27.02 17.74 -68.72
C MET A 9 27.59 19.01 -69.37
N ASP A 10 26.94 20.15 -69.15
CA ASP A 10 27.65 21.40 -68.87
C ASP A 10 26.81 22.27 -67.90
N LEU A 11 27.34 22.41 -66.69
CA LEU A 11 27.31 23.59 -65.82
C LEU A 11 26.02 24.44 -65.71
N GLU A 12 25.33 24.34 -64.58
CA GLU A 12 25.47 25.36 -63.52
C GLU A 12 24.71 24.95 -62.24
N LEU A 13 25.43 24.99 -61.13
CA LEU A 13 24.88 25.11 -59.78
C LEU A 13 24.26 26.51 -59.63
N GLY A 14 23.08 26.71 -60.21
CA GLY A 14 22.33 27.96 -60.18
C GLY A 14 21.32 28.00 -59.03
N GLN A 15 21.81 28.34 -57.83
CA GLN A 15 21.12 29.13 -56.81
C GLN A 15 19.70 28.67 -56.40
N PHE A 16 19.60 27.93 -55.29
CA PHE A 16 18.38 27.90 -54.47
C PHE A 16 18.22 29.29 -53.81
N ASN A 17 17.74 30.26 -54.58
CA ASN A 17 17.42 31.58 -54.07
C ASN A 17 16.04 31.51 -53.39
N SER A 18 16.02 30.97 -52.17
CA SER A 18 14.91 31.08 -51.25
C SER A 18 14.98 32.43 -50.55
N ASP A 19 14.62 33.49 -51.28
CA ASP A 19 14.23 34.73 -50.64
C ASP A 19 12.96 35.30 -51.28
N SER A 20 11.83 34.97 -50.66
CA SER A 20 10.78 35.97 -50.52
C SER A 20 10.03 35.70 -49.23
N ASN A 21 10.32 36.54 -48.25
CA ASN A 21 9.53 36.76 -47.04
C ASN A 21 8.07 37.09 -47.41
N LYS A 22 7.27 36.08 -47.73
CA LYS A 22 5.84 36.24 -48.03
C LYS A 22 5.08 36.27 -46.71
N LYS A 23 5.06 37.44 -46.07
CA LYS A 23 4.14 37.73 -44.96
C LYS A 23 2.71 37.57 -45.49
N LYS A 24 2.09 36.42 -45.21
CA LYS A 24 0.69 36.14 -45.55
C LYS A 24 -0.19 37.13 -44.77
N SER A 25 -0.63 38.19 -45.43
CA SER A 25 -1.57 39.15 -44.86
C SER A 25 -2.90 38.43 -44.64
N PHE A 26 -3.26 38.22 -43.38
CA PHE A 26 -4.58 37.69 -43.03
C PHE A 26 -5.63 38.76 -43.36
N ASN A 27 -6.55 38.43 -44.28
CA ASN A 27 -7.75 39.22 -44.54
C ASN A 27 -8.52 39.47 -43.23
N LEU A 28 -9.10 40.66 -43.06
CA LEU A 28 -9.84 41.07 -41.83
C LEU A 28 -10.89 40.02 -41.40
N LYS A 29 -11.53 39.37 -42.38
CA LYS A 29 -12.52 38.30 -42.16
C LYS A 29 -11.95 37.12 -41.37
N ASN A 30 -10.73 36.67 -41.70
CA ASN A 30 -10.09 35.55 -41.00
C ASN A 30 -9.71 35.92 -39.56
N LYS A 31 -9.33 37.17 -39.31
CA LYS A 31 -9.05 37.67 -37.95
C LYS A 31 -10.32 37.67 -37.09
N ALA A 32 -11.44 38.12 -37.66
CA ALA A 32 -12.73 38.15 -36.97
C ALA A 32 -13.26 36.74 -36.68
N THR A 33 -13.16 35.80 -37.63
CA THR A 33 -13.56 34.40 -37.42
C THR A 33 -12.72 33.72 -36.33
N PHE A 34 -11.40 33.95 -36.32
CA PHE A 34 -10.53 33.41 -35.26
C PHE A 34 -10.91 33.95 -33.88
N LEU A 35 -11.15 35.26 -33.77
CA LEU A 35 -11.63 35.88 -32.53
C LEU A 35 -12.95 35.29 -32.04
N ALA A 36 -13.91 35.07 -32.93
CA ALA A 36 -15.20 34.46 -32.56
C ALA A 36 -15.03 33.04 -31.99
N ILE A 37 -14.18 32.22 -32.62
CA ILE A 37 -13.88 30.86 -32.14
C ILE A 37 -13.15 30.91 -30.80
N ALA A 38 -12.17 31.80 -30.67
CA ALA A 38 -11.38 31.96 -29.46
C ALA A 38 -12.26 32.36 -28.26
N ILE A 39 -13.19 33.31 -28.45
CA ILE A 39 -14.10 33.77 -27.40
C ILE A 39 -15.00 32.62 -26.91
N GLY A 40 -15.42 31.71 -27.80
CA GLY A 40 -16.24 30.56 -27.41
C GLY A 40 -15.46 29.41 -26.76
N THR A 41 -14.24 29.15 -27.23
CA THR A 41 -13.49 27.92 -26.86
C THR A 41 -12.51 28.13 -25.70
N ILE A 42 -11.89 29.30 -25.58
CA ILE A 42 -10.92 29.58 -24.51
C ILE A 42 -11.55 29.44 -23.12
N PRO A 43 -12.72 30.02 -22.81
CA PRO A 43 -13.31 29.89 -21.48
C PRO A 43 -13.61 28.42 -21.13
N VAL A 44 -14.11 27.64 -22.10
CA VAL A 44 -14.40 26.22 -21.92
C VAL A 44 -13.13 25.43 -21.61
N LEU A 45 -12.04 25.70 -22.32
CA LEU A 45 -10.74 25.06 -22.05
C LEU A 45 -10.20 25.43 -20.67
N ILE A 46 -10.33 26.70 -20.26
CA ILE A 46 -9.91 27.16 -18.93
C ILE A 46 -10.72 26.45 -17.85
N THR A 47 -12.05 26.42 -17.96
CA THR A 47 -12.92 25.73 -16.99
C THR A 47 -12.64 24.22 -16.96
N GLY A 48 -12.45 23.59 -18.11
CA GLY A 48 -12.09 22.18 -18.19
C GLY A 48 -10.73 21.87 -17.55
N ALA A 49 -9.71 22.68 -17.85
CA ALA A 49 -8.36 22.51 -17.30
C ALA A 49 -8.33 22.73 -15.78
N THR A 50 -9.02 23.76 -15.28
CA THR A 50 -9.13 24.01 -13.84
C THR A 50 -9.91 22.90 -13.15
N GLY A 51 -11.06 22.48 -13.71
CA GLY A 51 -11.83 21.35 -13.21
C GLY A 51 -11.01 20.07 -13.15
N TYR A 52 -10.27 19.74 -14.20
CA TYR A 52 -9.37 18.59 -14.23
C TYR A 52 -8.28 18.68 -13.17
N TYR A 53 -7.63 19.85 -13.02
CA TYR A 53 -6.60 20.06 -12.00
C TYR A 53 -7.14 19.85 -10.58
N PHE A 54 -8.29 20.44 -10.27
CA PHE A 54 -8.93 20.31 -8.96
C PHE A 54 -9.44 18.88 -8.71
N ALA A 55 -10.10 18.27 -9.69
CA ALA A 55 -10.59 16.89 -9.60
C ALA A 55 -9.44 15.92 -9.38
N ASN A 56 -8.37 16.00 -10.17
CA ASN A 56 -7.21 15.12 -10.04
C ASN A 56 -6.55 15.27 -8.65
N LYS A 57 -6.39 16.51 -8.18
CA LYS A 57 -5.85 16.78 -6.84
C LYS A 57 -6.75 16.26 -5.73
N SER A 58 -8.07 16.47 -5.85
CA SER A 58 -9.06 16.03 -4.86
C SER A 58 -9.14 14.51 -4.79
N ILE A 59 -9.27 13.84 -5.94
CA ILE A 59 -9.34 12.37 -6.03
C ILE A 59 -8.05 11.75 -5.51
N THR A 60 -6.88 12.27 -5.91
CA THR A 60 -5.60 11.74 -5.42
C THR A 60 -5.48 11.90 -3.92
N LYS A 61 -5.86 13.07 -3.37
CA LYS A 61 -5.83 13.30 -1.92
C LYS A 61 -6.78 12.36 -1.19
N GLU A 62 -8.00 12.19 -1.68
CA GLU A 62 -9.01 11.32 -1.07
C GLU A 62 -8.58 9.84 -1.11
N ILE A 63 -7.98 9.38 -2.21
CA ILE A 63 -7.40 8.04 -2.30
C ILE A 63 -6.29 7.86 -1.26
N ILE A 64 -5.34 8.79 -1.17
CA ILE A 64 -4.23 8.72 -0.22
C ILE A 64 -4.78 8.72 1.22
N THR A 65 -5.64 9.68 1.57
CA THR A 65 -6.23 9.75 2.91
C THR A 65 -7.06 8.52 3.26
N SER A 66 -7.80 7.96 2.30
CA SER A 66 -8.55 6.72 2.51
C SER A 66 -7.63 5.52 2.76
N GLN A 67 -6.55 5.40 2.00
CA GLN A 67 -5.53 4.37 2.21
C GLN A 67 -4.83 4.52 3.57
N GLU A 68 -4.44 5.73 3.95
CA GLU A 68 -3.86 6.04 5.26
C GLU A 68 -4.83 5.70 6.40
N THR A 69 -6.10 6.05 6.25
CA THR A 69 -7.14 5.75 7.26
C THR A 69 -7.32 4.25 7.41
N GLN A 70 -7.44 3.50 6.31
CA GLN A 70 -7.55 2.04 6.35
C GLN A 70 -6.32 1.39 6.98
N ALA A 71 -5.12 1.86 6.63
CA ALA A 71 -3.87 1.37 7.23
C ALA A 71 -3.85 1.63 8.74
N SER A 72 -4.24 2.82 9.18
CA SER A 72 -4.36 3.17 10.61
C SER A 72 -5.39 2.30 11.32
N GLU A 73 -6.56 2.06 10.71
CA GLU A 73 -7.58 1.19 11.29
C GLU A 73 -7.11 -0.25 11.47
N VAL A 74 -6.37 -0.79 10.49
CA VAL A 74 -5.76 -2.12 10.59
C VAL A 74 -4.70 -2.13 11.69
N GLN A 75 -3.85 -1.11 11.74
CA GLN A 75 -2.84 -0.96 12.79
C GLN A 75 -3.49 -0.92 14.18
N ASP A 76 -4.56 -0.15 14.36
CA ASP A 76 -5.30 -0.06 15.62
C ASP A 76 -5.96 -1.38 16.01
N LYS A 77 -6.51 -2.12 15.03
CA LYS A 77 -7.07 -3.46 15.26
C LYS A 77 -5.98 -4.44 15.71
N ILE A 78 -4.82 -4.43 15.08
CA ILE A 78 -3.67 -5.25 15.49
C ILE A 78 -3.20 -4.83 16.88
N GLY A 79 -3.07 -3.52 17.15
CA GLY A 79 -2.66 -3.01 18.45
C GLY A 79 -3.60 -3.45 19.57
N ARG A 80 -4.91 -3.33 19.38
CA ARG A 80 -5.92 -3.82 20.32
C ARG A 80 -5.86 -5.33 20.50
N PHE A 81 -5.78 -6.10 19.41
CA PHE A 81 -5.65 -7.56 19.47
C PHE A 81 -4.42 -7.97 20.29
N MET A 82 -3.26 -7.36 20.03
CA MET A 82 -2.03 -7.62 20.78
C MET A 82 -2.13 -7.20 22.25
N GLN A 83 -2.78 -6.08 22.56
CA GLN A 83 -3.00 -5.65 23.93
C GLN A 83 -3.89 -6.63 24.71
N GLU A 84 -4.96 -7.13 24.09
CA GLU A 84 -5.79 -8.19 24.67
C GLU A 84 -4.98 -9.46 24.94
N ARG A 85 -4.13 -9.88 23.98
CA ARG A 85 -3.27 -11.05 24.17
C ARG A 85 -2.29 -10.85 25.33
N LEU A 86 -1.72 -9.65 25.47
CA LEU A 86 -0.85 -9.32 26.61
C LEU A 86 -1.61 -9.34 27.94
N GLY A 87 -2.86 -8.86 27.96
CA GLY A 87 -3.74 -8.95 29.12
C GLY A 87 -4.03 -10.39 29.52
N ASP A 88 -4.39 -11.23 28.56
CA ASP A 88 -4.59 -12.67 28.78
C ASP A 88 -3.33 -13.31 29.38
N ILE A 89 -2.14 -13.04 28.81
CA ILE A 89 -0.87 -13.56 29.34
C ILE A 89 -0.61 -13.10 30.77
N GLN A 90 -0.88 -11.84 31.12
CA GLN A 90 -0.70 -11.34 32.49
C GLN A 90 -1.62 -12.07 33.47
N VAL A 91 -2.87 -12.30 33.10
CA VAL A 91 -3.82 -13.07 33.91
C VAL A 91 -3.33 -14.51 34.07
N LEU A 92 -2.93 -15.16 32.97
CA LEU A 92 -2.46 -16.55 32.99
C LEU A 92 -1.20 -16.71 33.83
N THR A 93 -0.22 -15.82 33.67
CA THR A 93 1.04 -15.86 34.43
C THR A 93 0.86 -15.52 35.92
N GLY A 94 -0.26 -14.89 36.30
CA GLY A 94 -0.63 -14.63 37.70
C GLY A 94 -1.31 -15.81 38.41
N LEU A 95 -1.75 -16.85 37.69
CA LEU A 95 -2.44 -17.99 38.30
C LEU A 95 -1.52 -18.80 39.22
N GLU A 96 -2.02 -19.21 40.39
CA GLU A 96 -1.27 -20.02 41.36
C GLU A 96 -0.75 -21.33 40.75
N ALA A 97 -1.45 -21.88 39.76
CA ALA A 97 -1.03 -23.09 39.03
C ALA A 97 0.32 -22.93 38.30
N PHE A 98 0.67 -21.71 37.91
CA PHE A 98 1.91 -21.41 37.18
C PHE A 98 2.94 -20.64 38.04
N THR A 99 2.50 -19.95 39.09
CA THR A 99 3.40 -19.22 40.01
C THR A 99 3.88 -20.08 41.18
N ASN A 100 3.10 -21.07 41.62
CA ASN A 100 3.45 -21.95 42.73
C ASN A 100 3.42 -23.43 42.33
N PRO A 101 4.59 -24.07 42.15
CA PRO A 101 4.66 -25.46 41.70
C PRO A 101 4.04 -26.47 42.68
N ALA A 102 3.89 -26.12 43.96
CA ALA A 102 3.29 -27.00 44.97
C ALA A 102 1.75 -26.98 44.98
N LYS A 103 1.12 -26.05 44.24
CA LYS A 103 -0.32 -25.80 44.28
C LYS A 103 -1.13 -26.51 43.20
N SER A 104 -0.46 -27.07 42.19
CA SER A 104 -1.15 -27.79 41.11
C SER A 104 -0.28 -28.89 40.54
N THR A 105 -0.90 -30.04 40.32
CA THR A 105 -0.32 -31.17 39.61
C THR A 105 -0.15 -30.87 38.13
N GLN A 106 0.66 -31.68 37.44
CA GLN A 106 0.87 -31.53 36.01
C GLN A 106 -0.43 -31.68 35.20
N THR A 107 -1.31 -32.60 35.60
CA THR A 107 -2.60 -32.85 34.95
C THR A 107 -3.54 -31.64 35.09
N GLU A 108 -3.64 -31.08 36.30
CA GLU A 108 -4.48 -29.89 36.54
C GLU A 108 -4.01 -28.67 35.73
N LYS A 109 -2.70 -28.52 35.52
CA LYS A 109 -2.14 -27.48 34.65
C LYS A 109 -2.56 -27.68 33.19
N VAL A 110 -2.53 -28.91 32.70
CA VAL A 110 -2.94 -29.23 31.31
C VAL A 110 -4.44 -29.00 31.13
N ASP A 111 -5.28 -29.45 32.06
CA ASP A 111 -6.73 -29.25 32.03
C ASP A 111 -7.09 -27.76 32.07
N LEU A 112 -6.37 -26.98 32.87
CA LEU A 112 -6.54 -25.53 32.92
C LEU A 112 -6.20 -24.88 31.57
N LEU A 113 -5.09 -25.27 30.93
CA LEU A 113 -4.73 -24.77 29.60
C LEU A 113 -5.75 -25.17 28.52
N GLU A 114 -6.35 -26.36 28.59
CA GLU A 114 -7.41 -26.79 27.67
C GLU A 114 -8.69 -25.98 27.86
N ARG A 115 -9.05 -25.67 29.11
CA ARG A 115 -10.20 -24.81 29.42
C ARG A 115 -10.00 -23.39 28.90
N ILE A 116 -8.79 -22.85 29.01
CA ILE A 116 -8.45 -21.52 28.49
C ILE A 116 -8.52 -21.53 26.95
N GLU A 117 -7.93 -22.53 26.29
CA GLU A 117 -8.04 -22.67 24.83
C GLU A 117 -9.50 -22.68 24.38
N LYS A 118 -10.34 -23.51 25.02
CA LYS A 118 -11.77 -23.60 24.73
C LYS A 118 -12.54 -22.30 25.02
N ALA A 119 -12.19 -21.59 26.09
CA ALA A 119 -12.87 -20.35 26.48
C ALA A 119 -12.59 -19.19 25.51
N TYR A 120 -11.36 -19.10 25.00
CA TYR A 120 -10.96 -18.00 24.12
C TYR A 120 -11.14 -18.30 22.63
N GLY A 121 -11.01 -19.56 22.21
CA GLY A 121 -11.26 -20.01 20.82
C GLY A 121 -10.33 -19.43 19.75
N VAL A 122 -9.41 -18.54 20.11
CA VAL A 122 -8.46 -17.86 19.22
C VAL A 122 -7.05 -18.45 19.29
N TYR A 123 -6.80 -19.37 20.21
CA TYR A 123 -5.50 -20.01 20.40
C TYR A 123 -5.51 -21.40 19.77
N ASP A 124 -4.52 -21.69 18.93
CA ASP A 124 -4.30 -23.06 18.41
C ASP A 124 -3.68 -23.99 19.47
N SER A 125 -2.85 -23.43 20.35
CA SER A 125 -2.26 -24.15 21.48
C SER A 125 -1.68 -23.19 22.49
N ILE A 126 -1.58 -23.63 23.74
CA ILE A 126 -0.96 -22.89 24.83
C ILE A 126 0.10 -23.78 25.49
N ALA A 127 1.32 -23.25 25.59
CA ALA A 127 2.45 -23.94 26.20
C ALA A 127 3.19 -23.02 27.18
N VAL A 128 3.63 -23.60 28.29
CA VAL A 128 4.42 -22.94 29.34
C VAL A 128 5.84 -23.45 29.22
N PHE A 129 6.79 -22.52 29.15
CA PHE A 129 8.22 -22.80 29.01
C PHE A 129 8.99 -22.41 30.27
N ASP A 130 10.03 -23.17 30.58
CA ASP A 130 11.06 -22.80 31.55
C ASP A 130 12.03 -21.75 30.94
N ILE A 131 12.80 -21.07 31.78
CA ILE A 131 13.83 -20.09 31.40
C ILE A 131 14.91 -20.67 30.47
N LYS A 132 15.05 -22.01 30.46
CA LYS A 132 15.96 -22.75 29.57
C LYS A 132 15.34 -23.06 28.20
N GLY A 133 14.09 -22.65 27.94
CA GLY A 133 13.35 -22.95 26.72
C GLY A 133 12.72 -24.35 26.69
N ASN A 134 12.73 -25.07 27.81
CA ASN A 134 12.11 -26.40 27.91
C ASN A 134 10.60 -26.26 28.12
N VAL A 135 9.80 -27.11 27.48
CA VAL A 135 8.34 -27.12 27.68
C VAL A 135 8.03 -27.76 29.04
N ASN A 136 7.45 -27.00 29.95
CA ASN A 136 6.99 -27.49 31.25
C ASN A 136 5.58 -28.11 31.15
N CYS A 137 4.66 -27.43 30.45
CA CYS A 137 3.28 -27.89 30.24
C CYS A 137 2.76 -27.44 28.87
N SER A 138 1.94 -28.25 28.20
CA SER A 138 1.28 -27.89 26.92
C SER A 138 -0.06 -28.60 26.83
N ASN A 139 -1.09 -27.92 26.35
CA ASN A 139 -2.39 -28.53 26.07
C ASN A 139 -2.38 -29.37 24.78
N ARG A 140 -1.47 -29.09 23.85
CA ARG A 140 -1.26 -29.87 22.64
C ARG A 140 -0.23 -30.97 22.90
N GLN A 141 -0.66 -32.24 22.92
CA GLN A 141 0.27 -33.37 22.77
C GLN A 141 0.89 -33.30 21.37
N ARG A 142 2.22 -33.31 21.28
CA ARG A 142 2.97 -33.07 20.03
C ARG A 142 2.49 -33.97 18.86
N LYS A 143 1.61 -33.46 18.00
CA LYS A 143 1.58 -33.84 16.58
C LYS A 143 2.48 -32.86 15.83
N LYS A 144 3.55 -33.41 15.23
CA LYS A 144 4.48 -32.73 14.34
C LYS A 144 3.68 -32.22 13.14
N ASN A 145 3.24 -30.96 13.14
CA ASN A 145 3.05 -30.10 11.97
C ASN A 145 2.45 -28.74 12.38
N LEU A 146 3.19 -27.67 12.04
CA LEU A 146 2.75 -26.32 11.67
C LEU A 146 2.23 -25.31 12.73
N ILE A 147 3.11 -24.33 13.02
CA ILE A 147 2.95 -22.85 13.02
C ILE A 147 1.75 -22.23 13.78
N ILE A 148 1.93 -21.98 15.07
CA ILE A 148 1.91 -20.69 15.81
C ILE A 148 2.00 -21.08 17.29
N THR A 149 3.22 -21.20 17.80
CA THR A 149 3.48 -21.46 19.21
C THR A 149 3.58 -20.12 19.93
N LEU A 150 2.69 -19.87 20.89
CA LEU A 150 2.83 -18.75 21.82
C LEU A 150 4.15 -18.93 22.59
N ILE A 151 5.19 -18.18 22.24
CA ILE A 151 6.45 -18.14 22.99
C ILE A 151 6.22 -17.26 24.21
N VAL A 152 6.02 -17.90 25.36
CA VAL A 152 5.99 -17.24 26.66
C VAL A 152 7.44 -16.97 27.08
N LEU A 153 7.94 -15.76 26.79
CA LEU A 153 9.20 -15.24 27.30
C LEU A 153 8.92 -14.48 28.60
N ILE A 154 9.28 -15.11 29.72
CA ILE A 154 9.21 -14.52 31.06
C ILE A 154 10.40 -13.55 31.20
N PHE A 155 10.14 -12.24 31.11
CA PHE A 155 11.05 -11.23 31.65
C PHE A 155 10.57 -10.87 33.05
N ARG A 156 11.19 -11.47 34.07
CA ARG A 156 11.12 -10.97 35.45
C ARG A 156 12.48 -10.47 35.87
N GLN A 157 12.75 -9.18 35.60
CA GLN A 157 13.55 -8.31 36.46
C GLN A 157 13.13 -6.85 36.23
N LEU A 158 12.22 -6.39 37.08
CA LEU A 158 12.20 -5.05 37.69
C LEU A 158 11.54 -5.20 39.07
#